data_AF-A0A964D9C0-F1
#
_entry.id   AF-A0A964D9C0-F1
#
_cell.length_a   1.000
_cell.length_b   1.000
_cell.length_c   1.000
_cell.angle_alpha   90.00
_cell.angle_beta   90.00
_cell.angle_gamma   90.00
#
_symmetry.space_group_name_H-M   'P 1'
#
loop_
_entity.id
_entity.type
_entity.pdbx_description
1 polymer ?
#
loop_
_entity_poly.entity_id
_entity_poly.type
_entity_poly.pdbx_seq_one_letter_code
_entity_poly.pdbx_strand_id
1 'polypeptide(L)' 'MTQQVLPILPLAPVERIIRKAGADRVSESAGVELAGVLEDYGIEVSREAMVWAKHAGRTTVKDEDIRRAVERIKKG' A
#
# COMPACT_ATOMS: atom_id res chain seq x y z
N MET A 1 7.01 -24.07 -0.95
CA MET A 1 7.52 -23.27 -2.09
C MET A 1 6.73 -21.97 -2.10
N THR A 2 7.25 -20.95 -1.42
CA THR A 2 6.66 -19.61 -1.47
C THR A 2 6.73 -19.17 -2.91
N GLN A 3 5.60 -19.12 -3.62
CA GLN A 3 5.55 -18.41 -4.89
C GLN A 3 5.81 -16.95 -4.56
N GLN A 4 7.05 -16.51 -4.79
CA GLN A 4 7.33 -15.09 -4.92
C GLN A 4 6.63 -14.65 -6.19
N VAL A 5 5.39 -14.19 -6.03
CA VAL A 5 4.74 -13.36 -7.04
C VAL A 5 5.53 -12.06 -7.07
N LEU A 6 5.90 -11.62 -8.27
CA LEU A 6 6.56 -10.34 -8.45
C LEU A 6 5.68 -9.24 -7.84
N PRO A 7 6.24 -8.35 -6.99
CA PRO A 7 5.46 -7.28 -6.37
C PRO A 7 4.84 -6.36 -7.44
N ILE A 8 3.62 -5.89 -7.18
CA ILE A 8 2.93 -4.90 -8.00
C ILE A 8 3.74 -3.60 -8.03
N LEU A 9 4.34 -3.22 -6.91
CA LEU A 9 5.19 -2.05 -6.77
C LEU A 9 6.60 -2.34 -7.28
N PRO A 10 7.14 -1.50 -8.18
CA PRO A 10 8.53 -1.63 -8.61
C PRO A 10 9.48 -1.51 -7.40
N LEU A 11 10.48 -2.40 -7.33
CA LEU A 11 11.39 -2.48 -6.18
C LEU A 11 12.20 -1.21 -5.97
N ALA A 12 12.71 -0.57 -7.03
CA ALA A 12 13.55 0.61 -6.89
C ALA A 12 12.87 1.78 -6.12
N PRO A 13 11.62 2.17 -6.42
CA PRO A 13 10.84 3.06 -5.56
C PRO A 13 10.69 2.62 -4.10
N VAL A 14 10.45 1.33 -3.86
CA VAL A 14 10.28 0.79 -2.51
C VAL A 14 11.60 0.87 -1.73
N GLU A 15 12.73 0.50 -2.34
CA GLU A 15 14.05 0.66 -1.74
C GLU A 15 14.37 2.13 -1.42
N ARG A 16 13.93 3.09 -2.25
CA ARG A 16 14.08 4.53 -1.95
C ARG A 16 13.35 4.94 -0.68
N ILE A 17 12.21 4.32 -0.36
CA ILE A 17 11.49 4.57 0.90
C ILE A 17 12.38 4.14 2.08
N ILE A 18 12.97 2.94 2.00
CA ILE A 18 13.86 2.41 3.05
C ILE A 18 15.10 3.31 3.22
N ARG A 19 15.72 3.74 2.11
CA ARG A 19 16.86 4.66 2.15
C ARG A 19 16.49 6.03 2.73
N LYS A 20 15.32 6.55 2.38
CA LYS A 20 14.81 7.82 2.92
C LYS A 20 14.50 7.73 4.42
N ALA A 21 14.23 6.52 4.94
CA ALA A 21 14.12 6.28 6.37
C ALA A 21 15.48 6.23 7.10
N GLY A 22 16.60 6.34 6.39
CA GLY A 22 17.96 6.45 6.95
C GLY A 22 18.86 5.23 6.71
N ALA A 23 18.45 4.27 5.89
CA ALA A 23 19.29 3.12 5.57
C ALA A 23 20.33 3.43 4.47
N ASP A 24 21.61 3.22 4.75
CA ASP A 24 22.69 3.37 3.75
C ASP A 24 22.68 2.27 2.69
N ARG A 25 22.32 1.04 3.09
CA ARG A 25 22.26 -0.15 2.24
C ARG A 25 20.93 -0.85 2.41
N VAL A 26 20.41 -1.41 1.32
CA VAL A 26 19.15 -2.14 1.27
C VAL A 26 19.40 -3.41 0.47
N SER A 27 19.01 -4.57 1.00
CA SER A 27 19.00 -5.82 0.23
C SER A 27 17.77 -5.88 -0.65
N GLU A 28 17.88 -6.57 -1.79
CA GLU A 28 16.73 -6.83 -2.67
C GLU A 28 15.58 -7.49 -1.90
N SER A 29 15.89 -8.46 -1.02
CA SER A 29 14.90 -9.12 -0.17
C SER A 29 14.15 -8.14 0.75
N ALA A 30 14.82 -7.14 1.32
CA ALA A 30 14.15 -6.12 2.13
C ALA A 30 13.22 -5.24 1.27
N GLY A 31 13.61 -4.96 0.03
CA GLY A 31 12.75 -4.29 -0.95
C GLY A 31 11.49 -5.10 -1.26
N VAL A 32 11.64 -6.42 -1.50
CA VAL A 32 10.52 -7.33 -1.76
C VAL A 32 9.57 -7.41 -0.56
N GLU A 33 10.10 -7.57 0.65
CA GLU A 33 9.28 -7.65 1.87
C GLU A 33 8.50 -6.35 2.11
N LEU A 34 9.15 -5.19 1.98
CA LEU A 34 8.43 -3.91 2.13
C LEU A 34 7.39 -3.71 1.03
N ALA A 35 7.68 -4.13 -0.20
CA ALA A 35 6.72 -4.03 -1.30
C ALA A 35 5.45 -4.82 -0.97
N GLY A 36 5.59 -6.05 -0.47
CA GLY A 36 4.46 -6.87 -0.02
C GLY A 36 3.64 -6.19 1.06
N VAL A 37 4.28 -5.66 2.11
CA VAL A 37 3.57 -4.95 3.19
C VAL A 37 2.80 -3.72 2.67
N LEU A 38 3.42 -2.94 1.78
CA LEU A 38 2.78 -1.75 1.21
C LEU A 38 1.61 -2.11 0.28
N GLU A 39 1.72 -3.21 -0.46
CA GLU A 39 0.67 -3.73 -1.33
C GLU A 39 -0.52 -4.25 -0.53
N ASP A 40 -0.28 -5.05 0.50
CA ASP A 40 -1.32 -5.56 1.39
C ASP A 40 -2.11 -4.41 2.04
N TYR A 41 -1.39 -3.44 2.59
CA TYR A 41 -2.01 -2.24 3.16
C TYR A 41 -2.73 -1.41 2.09
N GLY A 42 -2.13 -1.24 0.91
CA GLY A 42 -2.74 -0.53 -0.21
C GLY A 42 -4.05 -1.18 -0.67
N ILE A 43 -4.11 -2.52 -0.71
CA ILE A 43 -5.31 -3.28 -1.04
C ILE A 43 -6.39 -3.10 0.04
N GLU A 44 -6.02 -3.17 1.32
CA GLU A 44 -6.94 -2.94 2.43
C GLU A 44 -7.57 -1.55 2.37
N VAL A 45 -6.73 -0.51 2.25
CA VAL A 45 -7.18 0.89 2.10
C VAL A 45 -8.08 1.04 0.87
N SER A 46 -7.72 0.42 -0.25
CA SER A 46 -8.50 0.49 -1.49
C SER A 46 -9.88 -0.16 -1.35
N ARG A 47 -9.97 -1.30 -0.66
CA ARG A 47 -11.25 -1.99 -0.40
C ARG A 47 -12.17 -1.13 0.46
N GLU A 48 -11.63 -0.52 1.51
CA GLU A 48 -12.40 0.37 2.37
C GLU A 48 -12.82 1.66 1.63
N ALA A 49 -11.92 2.27 0.84
CA ALA A 49 -12.26 3.45 0.04
C ALA A 49 -13.37 3.18 -0.99
N MET A 50 -13.41 1.96 -1.56
CA MET A 50 -14.52 1.52 -2.41
C MET A 50 -15.86 1.49 -1.68
N VAL A 51 -15.89 1.16 -0.37
CA VAL A 51 -17.12 1.20 0.44
C VAL A 51 -17.62 2.64 0.57
N TRP A 52 -16.73 3.60 0.84
CA TRP A 52 -17.07 5.03 0.91
C TRP A 52 -17.59 5.56 -0.42
N ALA A 53 -16.91 5.25 -1.53
CA ALA A 53 -17.35 5.65 -2.87
C ALA A 53 -18.76 5.10 -3.19
N LYS A 54 -19.01 3.83 -2.87
CA LYS A 54 -20.33 3.19 -3.06
C LYS A 54 -21.43 3.84 -2.21
N HIS A 55 -21.17 4.17 -0.95
CA HIS A 55 -22.12 4.89 -0.11
C HIS A 55 -22.48 6.27 -0.67
N ALA A 56 -21.54 6.92 -1.36
CA ALA A 56 -21.77 8.18 -2.07
C ALA A 56 -22.43 8.00 -3.46
N GLY A 57 -22.82 6.78 -3.85
CA GLY A 57 -23.42 6.48 -5.16
C GLY A 57 -22.44 6.53 -6.34
N ARG A 58 -21.13 6.49 -6.06
CA ARG A 58 -20.06 6.59 -7.07
C ARG A 58 -19.37 5.24 -7.26
N THR A 59 -18.90 4.98 -8.48
CA THR A 59 -17.99 3.86 -8.78
C THR A 59 -16.53 4.28 -8.87
N THR A 60 -16.27 5.58 -9.00
CA THR A 60 -14.93 6.17 -8.97
C THR A 60 -14.53 6.50 -7.54
N VAL A 61 -13.40 5.94 -7.11
CA VAL A 61 -12.73 6.28 -5.84
C VAL A 61 -12.04 7.65 -5.98
N LYS A 62 -12.30 8.53 -5.02
CA LYS A 62 -11.65 9.84 -4.90
C LYS A 62 -10.64 9.85 -3.77
N ASP A 63 -9.82 10.89 -3.75
CA ASP A 63 -8.84 11.17 -2.71
C ASP A 63 -9.48 11.29 -1.31
N GLU A 64 -10.70 11.84 -1.21
CA GLU A 64 -11.48 11.89 0.03
C GLU A 64 -11.80 10.49 0.57
N ASP A 65 -12.13 9.53 -0.29
CA ASP A 65 -12.47 8.17 0.10
C ASP A 65 -11.24 7.44 0.66
N ILE A 66 -10.07 7.65 0.05
CA ILE A 66 -8.79 7.12 0.55
C ILE A 66 -8.46 7.71 1.92
N ARG A 67 -8.60 9.03 2.11
CA ARG A 67 -8.34 9.67 3.39
C ARG A 67 -9.25 9.11 4.49
N ARG A 68 -10.54 8.94 4.20
CA ARG A 68 -11.51 8.34 5.13
C ARG A 68 -11.19 6.88 5.45
N ALA A 69 -10.80 6.10 4.46
CA ALA A 69 -10.39 4.72 4.64
C ALA A 69 -9.20 4.60 5.60
N VAL A 70 -8.15 5.41 5.38
CA VAL A 70 -6.96 5.43 6.26
C VAL A 70 -7.33 5.88 7.68
N GLU A 71 -8.17 6.91 7.84
CA GLU A 71 -8.65 7.36 9.15
C GLU A 71 -9.40 6.25 9.90
N ARG A 72 -10.18 5.44 9.20
CA ARG A 72 -10.92 4.31 9.79
C ARG A 72 -9.98 3.18 10.20
N ILE A 73 -9.08 2.77 9.31
CA ILE A 73 -8.16 1.65 9.56
C ILE A 73 -7.22 1.97 10.74
N LYS A 74 -6.70 3.21 10.84
CA LYS A 74 -5.83 3.62 11.96
C LYS A 74 -6.52 3.70 13.32
N LYS A 75 -7.86 3.73 13.35
CA LYS A 75 -8.67 3.82 14.58
C LYS A 75 -9.12 2.46 15.10
N GLY A 76 -8.95 1.40 14.33
CA GLY A 76 -9.13 0.01 14.77
C GLY A 76 -7.87 -0.53 15.40
#